data_AF-K1XEI0-F1
#
_entry.id   AF-K1XEI0-F1
#
_cell.length_a   1.000
_cell.length_b   1.000
_cell.length_c   1.000
_cell.angle_alpha   90.00
_cell.angle_beta   90.00
_cell.angle_gamma   90.00
#
_symmetry.space_group_name_H-M   'P 1'
#
loop_
_entity.id
_entity.type
_entity.pdbx_description
1 polymer ?
#
loop_
_entity_poly.entity_id
_entity_poly.type
_entity_poly.pdbx_seq_one_letter_code
_entity_poly.pdbx_strand_id
1 'polypeptide(L)' 'MVKILVKYGAGKFINTINFSPLFVACINENKEIMQYLIDNGADINQIVDELGSTILHYACMDENLDLVKFIIENGC' A
#
# COMPACT_ATOMS: atom_id res chain seq x y z
N MET A 1 -16.29 3.50 3.69
CA MET A 1 -15.24 2.80 4.46
C MET A 1 -13.92 3.59 4.50
N VAL A 2 -13.43 4.10 3.37
CA VAL A 2 -12.22 4.94 3.24
C VAL A 2 -12.17 6.15 4.21
N LYS A 3 -13.30 6.83 4.43
CA LYS A 3 -13.39 7.99 5.35
C LYS A 3 -13.10 7.66 6.83
N ILE A 4 -13.24 6.41 7.26
CA ILE A 4 -12.98 6.02 8.66
C ILE A 4 -11.47 5.88 8.91
N LEU A 5 -10.69 5.39 7.93
CA LEU A 5 -9.25 5.19 8.05
C LEU A 5 -8.48 6.52 8.12
N VAL A 6 -8.91 7.53 7.34
CA VAL A 6 -8.32 8.88 7.39
C VAL A 6 -8.67 9.61 8.70
N LYS A 7 -9.89 9.42 9.22
CA LYS A 7 -10.41 10.14 10.40
C LYS A 7 -9.75 9.73 11.72
N TYR A 8 -9.21 8.51 11.83
CA TYR A 8 -8.60 8.02 13.07
C TYR A 8 -7.06 8.13 13.10
N GLY A 9 -6.48 8.85 12.14
CA GLY A 9 -5.04 8.97 12.01
C GLY A 9 -4.46 7.70 11.38
N ALA A 10 -4.05 7.81 10.12
CA ALA A 10 -3.35 6.75 9.40
C ALA A 10 -2.10 6.21 10.15
N GLY A 11 -1.62 6.90 11.19
CA GLY A 11 -0.53 6.45 12.06
C GLY A 11 -0.89 5.38 13.11
N LYS A 12 -2.17 4.99 13.29
CA LYS A 12 -2.55 4.07 14.40
C LYS A 12 -2.74 2.59 14.01
N PHE A 13 -2.65 2.23 12.73
CA PHE A 13 -2.85 0.84 12.26
C PHE A 13 -1.54 0.08 11.98
N ILE A 14 -0.40 0.59 12.49
CA ILE A 14 0.95 0.00 12.32
C ILE A 14 1.12 -1.34 13.07
N ASN A 15 0.17 -1.77 13.91
CA ASN A 15 0.43 -2.88 14.86
C ASN A 15 0.10 -4.29 14.35
N THR A 16 -0.30 -4.46 13.10
CA THR A 16 -0.29 -5.77 12.45
C THR A 16 0.21 -5.58 11.04
N ILE A 17 1.38 -6.15 10.76
CA ILE A 17 2.17 -5.94 9.55
C ILE A 17 1.33 -6.26 8.27
N ASN A 18 0.25 -7.04 8.42
CA ASN A 18 -0.77 -7.35 7.41
C ASN A 18 -1.84 -6.26 7.11
N PHE A 19 -1.88 -5.12 7.78
CA PHE A 19 -3.04 -4.20 7.74
C PHE A 19 -2.74 -2.75 7.36
N SER A 20 -1.64 -2.48 6.66
CA SER A 20 -1.47 -1.15 6.06
C SER A 20 -2.63 -0.84 5.10
N PRO A 21 -3.31 0.32 5.24
CA PRO A 21 -4.37 0.72 4.32
C PRO A 21 -3.93 0.72 2.85
N LEU A 22 -2.64 1.03 2.60
CA LEU A 22 -2.09 1.02 1.26
C LEU A 22 -1.91 -0.42 0.75
N PHE A 23 -1.41 -1.34 1.58
CA PHE A 23 -1.30 -2.75 1.19
C PHE A 23 -2.67 -3.39 0.92
N VAL A 24 -3.68 -3.09 1.75
CA VAL A 24 -5.06 -3.51 1.49
C VAL A 24 -5.57 -2.97 0.15
N ALA A 25 -5.28 -1.70 -0.17
CA ALA A 25 -5.64 -1.14 -1.47
C ALA A 25 -4.91 -1.83 -2.63
N CYS A 26 -3.66 -2.27 -2.43
CA CYS A 26 -2.88 -3.04 -3.41
C CYS A 26 -3.50 -4.42 -3.67
N ILE A 27 -3.88 -5.16 -2.61
CA ILE A 27 -4.53 -6.47 -2.72
C ILE A 27 -5.88 -6.36 -3.47
N ASN A 28 -6.56 -5.23 -3.34
CA ASN A 28 -7.82 -4.97 -4.06
C ASN A 28 -7.59 -4.30 -5.43
N GLU A 29 -6.34 -4.15 -5.87
CA GLU A 29 -5.93 -3.49 -7.11
C GLU A 29 -6.56 -2.09 -7.33
N ASN A 30 -6.86 -1.39 -6.23
CA ASN A 30 -7.57 -0.12 -6.29
C ASN A 30 -6.59 1.07 -6.35
N LYS A 31 -6.12 1.35 -7.57
CA LYS A 31 -5.15 2.42 -7.85
C LYS A 31 -5.59 3.81 -7.39
N GLU A 32 -6.89 4.12 -7.44
CA GLU A 32 -7.42 5.41 -6.98
C GLU A 32 -7.23 5.60 -5.47
N ILE A 33 -7.54 4.56 -4.68
CA ILE A 33 -7.30 4.59 -3.23
C ILE A 33 -5.81 4.59 -2.93
N MET A 34 -5.01 3.83 -3.69
CA MET A 34 -3.56 3.81 -3.53
C MET A 34 -2.97 5.22 -3.73
N GLN A 35 -3.33 5.89 -4.83
CA GLN A 35 -2.88 7.26 -5.11
C GLN A 35 -3.31 8.22 -3.99
N TYR A 36 -4.58 8.16 -3.57
CA TYR A 36 -5.06 9.00 -2.48
C TYR A 36 -4.28 8.81 -1.18
N LEU A 37 -3.91 7.58 -0.84
CA LEU A 37 -3.12 7.29 0.36
C LEU A 37 -1.67 7.79 0.23
N ILE A 38 -1.04 7.60 -0.94
CA ILE A 38 0.31 8.10 -1.24
C ILE A 38 0.35 9.63 -1.15
N ASP A 39 -0.63 10.31 -1.76
CA ASP A 39 -0.77 11.77 -1.71
C ASP A 39 -0.97 12.29 -0.28
N ASN A 40 -1.48 11.44 0.62
CA ASN A 40 -1.64 11.74 2.05
C ASN A 40 -0.47 11.20 2.92
N GLY A 41 0.66 10.86 2.31
CA GLY A 41 1.89 10.51 3.00
C GLY A 41 2.05 9.04 3.37
N ALA A 42 1.26 8.12 2.79
CA ALA A 42 1.52 6.70 2.93
C ALA A 42 2.83 6.33 2.22
N ASP A 43 3.68 5.55 2.89
CA ASP A 43 4.94 5.07 2.33
C ASP A 43 4.70 3.88 1.39
N ILE A 44 5.02 4.07 0.10
CA ILE A 44 4.89 3.02 -0.93
C ILE A 44 5.95 1.91 -0.80
N ASN A 45 7.05 2.19 -0.10
CA ASN A 45 8.12 1.23 0.16
C ASN A 45 7.98 0.52 1.51
N GLN A 46 6.84 0.67 2.19
CA GLN A 46 6.61 0.07 3.49
C GLN A 46 6.68 -1.47 3.45
N ILE A 47 7.11 -2.05 4.57
CA ILE A 47 7.08 -3.48 4.81
C ILE A 47 5.64 -3.93 5.07
N VAL A 48 5.24 -5.03 4.42
CA VAL A 48 3.87 -5.54 4.42
C VAL A 48 3.73 -6.96 4.99
N ASP A 49 4.84 -7.60 5.36
CA ASP A 49 4.84 -8.87 6.09
C ASP A 49 6.04 -9.00 7.06
N GLU A 50 6.04 -10.07 7.87
CA GLU A 50 7.12 -10.37 8.82
C GLU A 50 8.45 -10.76 8.14
N LEU A 51 8.44 -11.04 6.84
CA LEU A 51 9.63 -11.37 6.05
C LEU A 51 10.36 -10.12 5.54
N GLY A 52 9.79 -8.93 5.75
CA GLY A 52 10.36 -7.70 5.22
C GLY A 52 9.98 -7.43 3.76
N SER A 53 8.97 -8.13 3.22
CA SER A 53 8.49 -7.89 1.87
C SER A 53 7.87 -6.51 1.76
N THR A 54 7.99 -5.90 0.59
CA THR A 54 7.34 -4.62 0.24
C THR A 54 6.21 -4.88 -0.75
N ILE A 55 5.40 -3.86 -1.02
CA ILE A 55 4.35 -3.92 -2.06
C ILE A 55 4.95 -4.32 -3.42
N LEU A 56 6.18 -3.88 -3.73
CA LEU A 56 6.87 -4.25 -4.97
C LEU A 56 7.21 -5.74 -5.04
N HIS A 57 7.63 -6.35 -3.92
CA HIS A 57 7.87 -7.80 -3.86
C HIS A 57 6.58 -8.57 -4.22
N TYR A 58 5.46 -8.16 -3.65
CA TYR A 58 4.15 -8.74 -3.96
C TYR A 58 3.76 -8.56 -5.43
N ALA A 59 3.91 -7.35 -5.98
CA ALA A 59 3.58 -7.08 -7.37
C ALA A 59 4.40 -7.94 -8.35
N CYS A 60 5.68 -8.19 -8.04
CA CYS A 60 6.53 -9.09 -8.80
C CYS A 60 6.12 -10.57 -8.66
N MET A 61 5.75 -11.02 -7.46
CA MET A 61 5.29 -12.40 -7.21
C MET A 61 3.96 -12.70 -7.89
N ASP A 62 3.08 -11.70 -7.99
CA ASP A 62 1.76 -11.79 -8.62
C ASP A 62 1.81 -11.59 -10.15
N GLU A 63 3.01 -11.36 -10.72
CA GLU A 63 3.21 -11.05 -12.14
C GLU A 63 2.38 -9.85 -12.63
N ASN A 64 2.00 -8.94 -11.72
CA ASN A 64 1.13 -7.80 -12.01
C ASN A 64 1.96 -6.61 -12.51
N LEU A 65 2.28 -6.63 -13.81
CA LEU A 65 3.09 -5.60 -14.46
C LEU A 65 2.49 -4.19 -14.31
N ASP A 66 1.17 -4.08 -14.28
CA ASP A 66 0.46 -2.81 -14.17
C ASP A 66 0.57 -2.20 -12.76
N LEU A 67 0.67 -3.04 -11.74
CA LEU A 67 0.98 -2.63 -10.37
C LEU A 67 2.47 -2.30 -10.21
N VAL A 68 3.36 -3.08 -10.82
CA VAL A 68 4.82 -2.79 -10.84
C VAL A 68 5.08 -1.40 -11.44
N LYS A 69 4.49 -1.08 -12.59
CA LYS A 69 4.62 0.25 -13.20
C LYS A 69 4.10 1.35 -12.30
N PHE A 70 2.91 1.17 -11.72
CA PHE A 70 2.32 2.15 -10.81
C PHE A 70 3.22 2.44 -9.60
N ILE A 71 3.83 1.41 -9.01
CA ILE A 71 4.74 1.56 -7.86
C ILE A 71 6.00 2.32 -8.26
N ILE A 72 6.61 1.98 -9.40
CA ILE A 72 7.81 2.66 -9.91
C ILE A 72 7.52 4.15 -10.19
N GLU A 73 6.37 4.46 -10.78
CA GLU A 73 5.96 5.84 -11.08
C GLU A 73 5.69 6.67 -9.82
N ASN A 74 5.30 6.03 -8.71
CA ASN A 74 4.89 6.71 -7.47
C ASN A 74 5.92 6.65 -6.33
N GLY A 75 7.13 6.12 -6.57
CA GLY A 75 8.24 6.33 -5.63
C GLY A 75 9.12 5.10 -5.36
N CYS A 76 9.75 4.57 -6.41
CA CYS A 76 11.14 4.14 -6.29
C CYS A 76 12.06 5.27 -6.76
#